data_AF-A0A845GXK8-F1
#
_entry.id   AF-A0A845GXK8-F1
#
_cell.length_a   1.000
_cell.length_b   1.000
_cell.length_c   1.000
_cell.angle_alpha   90.00
_cell.angle_beta   90.00
_cell.angle_gamma   90.00
#
_symmetry.space_group_name_H-M   'P 1'
#
loop_
_entity.id
_entity.type
_entity.pdbx_description
1 polymer ?
#
loop_
_entity_poly.entity_id
_entity_poly.type
_entity_poly.pdbx_seq_one_letter_code
_entity_poly.pdbx_strand_id
1 'polypeptide(L)'
;MFDFIFKRTTDQAADQQAAEATPEQGAAAAASASRREEQAQRAASLAGDEAAAVELILQSEFAGVRLAAAEHVQSQPQLERVLQAMRNTDRRVAKLMQGRLDAIRYQQAEQQKAQACLELAQRLLQDEKLTPNQVADLDRQWQITAAVPALAEPYAAARAALAARLEAQVNLQRTIIDAMAALRQLPSAGLPPEEAQQALERHAAAQAEYEQAPEHNALPKHLLSDYAQALEQSRAALSAASQRAAAAVEPEAAAAAP
;
A
#
# COMPACT_ATOMS: atom_id res chain seq x y z
N MET A 1 -66.65 -7.61 11.66
CA MET A 1 -67.90 -8.32 11.35
C MET A 1 -67.92 -8.53 9.85
N PHE A 2 -67.32 -9.64 9.40
CA PHE A 2 -67.34 -10.11 8.01
C PHE A 2 -67.55 -11.63 8.07
N ASP A 3 -68.65 -12.07 7.49
CA ASP A 3 -69.18 -13.43 7.57
C ASP A 3 -68.31 -14.44 6.82
N PHE A 4 -67.72 -15.37 7.58
CA PHE A 4 -67.20 -16.63 7.07
C PHE A 4 -68.34 -17.65 6.99
N ILE A 5 -69.08 -17.63 5.87
CA ILE A 5 -70.03 -18.68 5.52
C ILE A 5 -69.83 -19.06 4.06
N PHE A 6 -68.97 -20.05 3.82
CA PHE A 6 -69.26 -21.11 2.85
C PHE A 6 -68.77 -22.44 3.43
N LYS A 7 -69.74 -23.23 3.86
CA LYS A 7 -69.62 -24.51 4.55
C LYS A 7 -69.88 -25.61 3.51
N ARG A 8 -68.85 -26.45 3.31
CA ARG A 8 -68.87 -27.89 2.98
C ARG A 8 -69.65 -28.38 1.76
N THR A 9 -68.88 -28.90 0.80
CA THR A 9 -68.98 -30.27 0.24
C THR A 9 -67.54 -30.59 -0.21
N THR A 10 -66.77 -31.43 0.45
CA THR A 10 -66.84 -32.90 0.34
C THR A 10 -65.98 -33.55 1.44
N ASP A 11 -66.62 -34.05 2.50
CA ASP A 11 -66.13 -35.18 3.31
C ASP A 11 -66.56 -36.46 2.57
N GLN A 12 -65.78 -36.90 1.57
CA GLN A 12 -65.86 -38.24 0.94
C GLN A 12 -64.85 -38.35 -0.23
N ALA A 13 -63.55 -38.13 0.04
CA ALA A 13 -62.49 -38.50 -0.91
C ALA A 13 -61.12 -38.74 -0.24
N ALA A 14 -61.04 -38.71 1.09
CA ALA A 14 -59.76 -38.80 1.80
C ALA A 14 -59.38 -40.24 2.22
N ASP A 15 -60.26 -41.23 2.05
CA ASP A 15 -60.03 -42.62 2.50
C ASP A 15 -59.83 -43.65 1.37
N GLN A 16 -59.62 -43.22 0.13
CA GLN A 16 -59.41 -44.13 -1.00
C GLN A 16 -58.23 -43.76 -1.92
N GLN A 17 -57.23 -43.05 -1.38
CA GLN A 17 -55.92 -42.90 -2.02
C GLN A 17 -54.77 -43.41 -1.14
N ALA A 18 -55.03 -44.39 -0.27
CA ALA A 18 -54.06 -45.45 0.00
C ALA A 18 -54.09 -46.46 -1.16
N ALA A 19 -53.92 -45.95 -2.39
CA ALA A 19 -53.72 -46.76 -3.57
C ALA A 19 -52.27 -47.25 -3.52
N GLU A 20 -52.14 -48.50 -3.08
CA GLU A 20 -51.05 -49.43 -3.37
C GLU A 20 -49.92 -48.81 -4.19
N ALA A 21 -48.82 -48.46 -3.51
CA ALA A 21 -47.55 -48.30 -4.19
C ALA A 21 -47.27 -49.61 -4.93
N THR A 22 -47.43 -49.58 -6.26
CA THR A 22 -47.16 -50.72 -7.12
C THR A 22 -45.72 -51.16 -6.86
N PRO A 23 -45.40 -52.47 -6.79
CA PRO A 23 -44.03 -52.94 -6.51
C PRO A 23 -42.96 -52.30 -7.43
N GLU A 24 -43.34 -51.89 -8.63
CA GLU A 24 -42.50 -51.14 -9.57
C GLU A 24 -42.16 -49.70 -9.11
N GLN A 25 -43.09 -48.98 -8.48
CA GLN A 25 -42.83 -47.65 -7.92
C GLN A 25 -41.93 -47.73 -6.68
N GLY A 26 -42.07 -48.79 -5.87
CA GLY A 26 -41.17 -49.08 -4.76
C GLY A 26 -39.74 -49.41 -5.22
N ALA A 27 -39.61 -50.22 -6.28
CA ALA A 27 -38.32 -50.56 -6.88
C ALA A 27 -37.63 -49.34 -7.52
N ALA A 28 -38.37 -48.47 -8.20
CA ALA A 28 -37.85 -47.24 -8.79
C ALA A 28 -37.38 -46.23 -7.73
N ALA A 29 -38.11 -46.10 -6.61
CA ALA A 29 -37.71 -45.27 -5.49
C ALA A 29 -36.44 -45.79 -4.79
N ALA A 30 -36.33 -47.11 -4.58
CA ALA A 30 -35.15 -47.74 -4.01
C ALA A 30 -33.90 -47.57 -4.92
N ALA A 31 -34.05 -47.73 -6.24
CA ALA A 31 -32.97 -47.50 -7.21
C ALA A 31 -32.54 -46.01 -7.29
N SER A 32 -33.46 -45.07 -7.06
CA SER A 32 -33.13 -43.64 -6.94
C SER A 32 -32.37 -43.33 -5.65
N ALA A 33 -32.77 -43.93 -4.52
CA ALA A 33 -32.08 -43.77 -3.23
C ALA A 33 -30.65 -44.33 -3.27
N SER A 34 -30.45 -45.53 -3.82
CA SER A 34 -29.12 -46.14 -3.98
C SER A 34 -28.20 -45.29 -4.87
N ARG A 35 -28.71 -44.75 -6.00
CA ARG A 35 -27.93 -43.82 -6.85
C ARG A 35 -27.56 -42.53 -6.13
N ARG A 36 -28.44 -42.00 -5.27
CA ARG A 36 -28.15 -40.81 -4.46
C ARG A 36 -27.02 -41.10 -3.47
N GLU A 37 -27.05 -42.24 -2.79
CA GLU A 37 -26.02 -42.65 -1.84
C GLU A 37 -24.66 -42.85 -2.51
N GLU A 38 -24.62 -43.50 -3.67
CA GLU A 38 -23.38 -43.68 -4.45
C GLU A 38 -22.77 -42.33 -4.86
N GLN A 39 -23.59 -41.40 -5.37
CA GLN A 39 -23.10 -40.07 -5.75
C GLN A 39 -22.68 -39.23 -4.54
N ALA A 40 -23.36 -39.37 -3.40
CA ALA A 40 -22.97 -38.70 -2.16
C ALA A 40 -21.63 -39.22 -1.62
N GLN A 41 -21.38 -40.53 -1.70
CA GLN A 41 -20.10 -41.13 -1.35
C GLN A 41 -18.98 -40.63 -2.28
N ARG A 42 -19.25 -40.53 -3.59
CA ARG A 42 -18.31 -39.95 -4.56
C ARG A 42 -17.98 -38.51 -4.21
N ALA A 43 -18.98 -37.69 -3.89
CA ALA A 43 -18.77 -36.30 -3.45
C ALA A 43 -17.85 -36.22 -2.22
N ALA A 44 -18.08 -37.08 -1.21
CA ALA A 44 -17.25 -37.14 -0.02
C ALA A 44 -15.79 -37.58 -0.32
N SER A 45 -15.57 -38.38 -1.37
CA SER A 45 -14.24 -38.85 -1.76
C SER A 45 -13.44 -37.89 -2.65
N LEU A 46 -14.00 -36.73 -3.03
CA LEU A 46 -13.37 -35.83 -4.01
C LEU A 46 -12.03 -35.25 -3.54
N ALA A 47 -11.76 -35.18 -2.23
CA ALA A 47 -10.45 -34.82 -1.66
C ALA A 47 -9.76 -33.55 -2.25
N GLY A 48 -10.52 -32.62 -2.83
CA GLY A 48 -9.99 -31.41 -3.47
C GLY A 48 -9.71 -31.52 -4.98
N ASP A 49 -10.06 -32.65 -5.62
CA ASP A 49 -10.09 -32.77 -7.08
C ASP A 49 -11.24 -31.94 -7.66
N GLU A 50 -10.90 -30.71 -8.06
CA GLU A 50 -11.87 -29.78 -8.62
C GLU A 50 -12.46 -30.26 -9.95
N ALA A 51 -11.70 -30.98 -10.77
CA ALA A 51 -12.18 -31.44 -12.06
C ALA A 51 -13.27 -32.50 -11.87
N ALA A 52 -13.02 -33.48 -11.00
CA ALA A 52 -14.00 -34.49 -10.63
C ALA A 52 -15.22 -33.87 -9.91
N ALA A 53 -15.02 -32.83 -9.10
CA ALA A 53 -16.11 -32.10 -8.45
C ALA A 53 -17.03 -31.43 -9.47
N VAL A 54 -16.46 -30.73 -10.45
CA VAL A 54 -17.22 -30.06 -11.51
C VAL A 54 -17.99 -31.07 -12.36
N GLU A 55 -17.37 -32.18 -12.74
CA GLU A 55 -18.05 -33.26 -13.48
C GLU A 55 -19.23 -33.83 -12.70
N LEU A 56 -19.03 -34.12 -11.40
CA LEU A 56 -20.09 -34.63 -10.54
C LEU A 56 -21.26 -33.63 -10.39
N ILE A 57 -20.97 -32.33 -10.29
CA ILE A 57 -22.02 -31.29 -10.22
C ILE A 57 -22.85 -31.25 -11.50
N LEU A 58 -22.20 -31.35 -12.66
CA LEU A 58 -22.87 -31.29 -13.97
C LEU A 58 -23.71 -32.54 -14.25
N GLN A 59 -23.28 -33.71 -13.77
CA GLN A 59 -23.95 -34.99 -14.01
C GLN A 59 -24.99 -35.34 -12.93
N SER A 60 -24.91 -34.75 -11.74
CA SER A 60 -25.77 -35.12 -10.62
C SER A 60 -27.19 -34.55 -10.75
N GLU A 61 -28.17 -35.43 -10.63
CA GLU A 61 -29.59 -35.09 -10.54
C GLU A 61 -30.00 -34.58 -9.15
N PHE A 62 -29.21 -34.87 -8.11
CA PHE A 62 -29.55 -34.59 -6.72
C PHE A 62 -28.94 -33.28 -6.22
N ALA A 63 -29.80 -32.34 -5.81
CA ALA A 63 -29.39 -31.02 -5.30
C ALA A 63 -28.46 -31.07 -4.07
N GLY A 64 -28.59 -32.10 -3.21
CA GLY A 64 -27.71 -32.29 -2.05
C GLY A 64 -26.29 -32.69 -2.46
N VAL A 65 -26.15 -33.57 -3.47
CA VAL A 65 -24.86 -34.01 -4.00
C VAL A 65 -24.16 -32.86 -4.73
N ARG A 66 -24.91 -32.10 -5.55
CA ARG A 66 -24.35 -30.90 -6.22
C ARG A 66 -23.80 -29.88 -5.24
N LEU A 67 -24.50 -29.67 -4.11
CA LEU A 67 -24.02 -28.76 -3.08
C LEU A 67 -22.76 -29.29 -2.39
N ALA A 68 -22.73 -30.57 -2.01
CA ALA A 68 -21.55 -31.19 -1.39
C ALA A 68 -20.32 -31.14 -2.31
N ALA A 69 -20.50 -31.48 -3.59
CA ALA A 69 -19.42 -31.42 -4.58
C ALA A 69 -18.95 -29.97 -4.82
N ALA A 70 -19.87 -29.00 -4.81
CA ALA A 70 -19.52 -27.58 -4.99
C ALA A 70 -18.64 -27.01 -3.87
N GLU A 71 -18.61 -27.63 -2.68
CA GLU A 71 -17.72 -27.20 -1.61
C GLU A 71 -16.24 -27.35 -2.00
N HIS A 72 -15.91 -28.31 -2.86
CA HIS A 72 -14.55 -28.61 -3.31
C HIS A 72 -14.03 -27.69 -4.43
N VAL A 73 -14.87 -26.87 -5.07
CA VAL A 73 -14.47 -26.01 -6.20
C VAL A 73 -13.95 -24.67 -5.70
N GLN A 74 -12.68 -24.34 -5.92
CA GLN A 74 -12.05 -23.11 -5.38
C GLN A 74 -11.47 -22.22 -6.49
N SER A 75 -10.94 -22.80 -7.57
CA SER A 75 -10.33 -22.00 -8.63
C SER A 75 -11.36 -21.17 -9.40
N GLN A 76 -11.00 -19.91 -9.70
CA GLN A 76 -11.84 -18.99 -10.47
C GLN A 76 -12.42 -19.59 -11.77
N PRO A 77 -11.64 -20.24 -12.66
CA PRO A 77 -12.21 -20.78 -13.90
C PRO A 77 -13.26 -21.88 -13.65
N GLN A 78 -13.09 -22.70 -12.62
CA GLN A 78 -14.06 -23.75 -12.29
C GLN A 78 -15.31 -23.19 -11.60
N LEU A 79 -15.14 -22.19 -10.74
CA LEU A 79 -16.25 -21.45 -10.14
C LEU A 79 -17.15 -20.80 -11.20
N GLU A 80 -16.55 -20.16 -12.21
CA GLU A 80 -17.28 -19.53 -13.33
C GLU A 80 -18.04 -20.57 -14.16
N ARG A 81 -17.41 -21.70 -14.47
CA ARG A 81 -18.02 -22.82 -15.20
C ARG A 81 -19.23 -23.40 -14.46
N VAL A 82 -19.08 -23.68 -13.16
CA VAL A 82 -20.17 -24.22 -12.33
C VAL A 82 -21.29 -23.20 -12.17
N LEU A 83 -20.96 -21.92 -11.95
CA LEU A 83 -21.95 -20.85 -11.84
C LEU A 83 -22.81 -20.75 -13.11
N GLN A 84 -22.19 -20.80 -14.29
CA GLN A 84 -22.92 -20.74 -15.56
C GLN A 84 -23.87 -21.93 -15.72
N ALA A 85 -23.41 -23.13 -15.40
CA ALA A 85 -24.22 -24.35 -15.52
C ALA A 85 -25.36 -24.44 -14.48
N MET A 86 -25.14 -23.93 -13.26
CA MET A 86 -26.07 -24.08 -12.16
C MET A 86 -27.02 -22.89 -11.97
N ARG A 87 -26.86 -21.80 -12.73
CA ARG A 87 -27.62 -20.54 -12.59
C ARG A 87 -29.14 -20.75 -12.53
N ASN A 88 -29.67 -21.67 -13.34
CA ASN A 88 -31.10 -21.97 -13.42
C ASN A 88 -31.48 -23.34 -12.83
N THR A 89 -30.48 -24.17 -12.48
CA THR A 89 -30.66 -25.56 -12.06
C THR A 89 -30.60 -25.71 -10.54
N ASP A 90 -29.66 -25.01 -9.89
CA ASP A 90 -29.50 -25.05 -8.44
C ASP A 90 -29.05 -23.70 -7.90
N ARG A 91 -30.02 -22.93 -7.37
CA ARG A 91 -29.78 -21.57 -6.87
C ARG A 91 -28.82 -21.53 -5.68
N ARG A 92 -28.74 -22.59 -4.87
CA ARG A 92 -27.85 -22.63 -3.70
C ARG A 92 -26.39 -22.74 -4.14
N VAL A 93 -26.12 -23.65 -5.08
CA VAL A 93 -24.79 -23.80 -5.70
C VAL A 93 -24.39 -22.52 -6.42
N ALA A 94 -25.27 -21.94 -7.23
CA ALA A 94 -25.00 -20.68 -7.92
C ALA A 94 -24.64 -19.54 -6.95
N LYS A 95 -25.37 -19.40 -5.83
CA LYS A 95 -25.07 -18.39 -4.80
C LYS A 95 -23.71 -18.64 -4.12
N LEU A 96 -23.36 -19.90 -3.85
CA LEU A 96 -22.06 -20.27 -3.28
C LEU A 96 -20.90 -19.89 -4.23
N MET A 97 -21.00 -20.25 -5.51
CA MET A 97 -19.97 -19.93 -6.50
C MET A 97 -19.82 -18.42 -6.68
N GLN A 98 -20.94 -17.69 -6.78
CA GLN A 98 -20.95 -16.24 -6.88
C GLN A 98 -20.26 -15.59 -5.66
N GLY A 99 -20.61 -16.00 -4.44
CA GLY A 99 -19.99 -15.48 -3.23
C GLY A 99 -18.48 -15.72 -3.17
N ARG A 100 -18.00 -16.89 -3.62
CA ARG A 100 -16.56 -17.19 -3.71
C ARG A 100 -15.87 -16.33 -4.78
N LEU A 101 -16.47 -16.16 -5.95
CA LEU A 101 -15.95 -15.27 -7.00
C LEU A 101 -15.86 -13.81 -6.53
N ASP A 102 -16.86 -13.33 -5.81
CA ASP A 102 -16.85 -11.97 -5.27
C ASP A 102 -15.77 -11.81 -4.19
N ALA A 103 -15.54 -12.83 -3.35
CA ALA A 103 -14.43 -12.85 -2.40
C ALA A 103 -13.06 -12.83 -3.09
N ILE A 104 -12.86 -13.61 -4.16
CA ILE A 104 -11.63 -13.60 -4.98
C ILE A 104 -11.41 -12.21 -5.59
N ARG A 105 -12.44 -11.62 -6.20
CA ARG A 105 -12.36 -10.27 -6.79
C ARG A 105 -12.01 -9.21 -5.76
N TYR A 106 -12.61 -9.30 -4.57
CA TYR A 106 -12.30 -8.41 -3.47
C TYR A 106 -10.82 -8.52 -3.04
N GLN A 107 -10.31 -9.75 -2.84
CA GLN A 107 -8.91 -9.98 -2.49
C GLN A 107 -7.95 -9.48 -3.57
N GLN A 108 -8.25 -9.73 -4.84
CA GLN A 108 -7.46 -9.23 -5.98
C GLN A 108 -7.45 -7.70 -6.04
N ALA A 109 -8.60 -7.05 -5.81
CA ALA A 109 -8.70 -5.60 -5.79
C ALA A 109 -7.90 -4.97 -4.65
N GLU A 110 -7.93 -5.55 -3.44
CA GLU A 110 -7.10 -5.09 -2.32
C GLU A 110 -5.61 -5.29 -2.60
N GLN A 111 -5.22 -6.43 -3.18
CA GLN A 111 -3.83 -6.68 -3.59
C GLN A 111 -3.35 -5.65 -4.62
N GLN A 112 -4.17 -5.31 -5.61
CA GLN A 112 -3.84 -4.30 -6.63
C GLN A 112 -3.68 -2.91 -6.03
N LYS A 113 -4.55 -2.50 -5.09
CA LYS A 113 -4.41 -1.22 -4.38
C LYS A 113 -3.12 -1.17 -3.57
N ALA A 114 -2.77 -2.25 -2.87
CA ALA A 114 -1.57 -2.30 -2.04
C ALA A 114 -0.32 -2.25 -2.92
N GLN A 115 -0.34 -2.94 -4.06
CA GLN A 115 0.72 -2.89 -5.05
C GLN A 115 0.89 -1.49 -5.63
N ALA A 116 -0.21 -0.81 -5.98
CA ALA A 116 -0.18 0.56 -6.47
C ALA A 116 0.40 1.55 -5.44
N CYS A 117 0.09 1.38 -4.14
CA CYS A 117 0.69 2.17 -3.08
C CYS A 117 2.21 1.93 -2.98
N LEU A 118 2.66 0.68 -3.07
CA LEU A 118 4.08 0.34 -3.06
C LEU A 118 4.82 0.94 -4.26
N GLU A 119 4.24 0.85 -5.46
CA GLU A 119 4.78 1.48 -6.66
C GLU A 119 4.86 3.00 -6.54
N LEU A 120 3.85 3.64 -5.94
CA LEU A 120 3.88 5.07 -5.66
C LEU A 120 5.03 5.41 -4.68
N ALA A 121 5.21 4.64 -3.62
CA ALA A 121 6.31 4.83 -2.67
C ALA A 121 7.68 4.73 -3.36
N GLN A 122 7.84 3.75 -4.26
CA GLN A 122 9.07 3.58 -5.04
C GLN A 122 9.30 4.74 -6.02
N ARG A 123 8.25 5.27 -6.65
CA ARG A 123 8.37 6.46 -7.51
C ARG A 123 8.77 7.70 -6.70
N LEU A 124 8.18 7.90 -5.53
CA LEU A 124 8.55 9.00 -4.63
C LEU A 124 10.02 8.91 -4.16
N LEU A 125 10.56 7.70 -4.00
CA LEU A 125 11.98 7.52 -3.69
C LEU A 125 12.91 7.98 -4.81
N GLN A 126 12.44 8.01 -6.05
CA GLN A 126 13.19 8.53 -7.20
C GLN A 126 12.88 10.00 -7.49
N ASP A 127 11.88 10.58 -6.84
CA ASP A 127 11.54 11.99 -7.01
C ASP A 127 12.58 12.87 -6.31
N GLU A 128 13.15 13.82 -7.06
CA GLU A 128 14.09 14.81 -6.54
C GLU A 128 13.42 15.77 -5.56
N LYS A 129 12.12 16.03 -5.72
CA LYS A 129 11.36 17.00 -4.92
C LYS A 129 10.37 16.30 -4.00
N LEU A 130 10.89 15.38 -3.20
CA LEU A 130 10.10 14.73 -2.16
C LEU A 130 9.59 15.75 -1.14
N THR A 131 8.30 15.71 -0.85
CA THR A 131 7.65 16.58 0.13
C THR A 131 7.01 15.78 1.26
N PRO A 132 6.92 16.33 2.49
CA PRO A 132 6.24 15.65 3.60
C PRO A 132 4.77 15.33 3.33
N ASN A 133 4.08 16.17 2.55
CA ASN A 133 2.67 15.96 2.21
C ASN A 133 2.47 14.70 1.33
N GLN A 134 3.35 14.45 0.37
CA GLN A 134 3.28 13.24 -0.47
C GLN A 134 3.41 11.97 0.38
N VAL A 135 4.30 11.98 1.38
CA VAL A 135 4.47 10.84 2.30
C VAL A 135 3.25 10.67 3.22
N ALA A 136 2.67 11.76 3.71
CA ALA A 136 1.45 11.71 4.51
C ALA A 136 0.25 11.17 3.72
N ASP A 137 0.11 11.57 2.45
CA ASP A 137 -0.96 11.08 1.58
C ASP A 137 -0.76 9.60 1.21
N LEU A 138 0.49 9.17 1.00
CA LEU A 138 0.85 7.76 0.84
C LEU A 138 0.44 6.94 2.08
N ASP A 139 0.77 7.40 3.28
CA ASP A 139 0.42 6.72 4.54
C ASP A 139 -1.09 6.59 4.72
N ARG A 140 -1.87 7.62 4.34
CA ARG A 140 -3.34 7.55 4.34
C ARG A 140 -3.86 6.51 3.37
N GLN A 141 -3.31 6.44 2.15
CA GLN A 141 -3.70 5.44 1.14
C GLN A 141 -3.39 4.02 1.61
N TRP A 142 -2.23 3.82 2.24
CA TRP A 142 -1.84 2.53 2.80
C TRP A 142 -2.75 2.09 3.96
N GLN A 143 -3.11 3.00 4.86
CA GLN A 143 -4.03 2.70 5.97
C GLN A 143 -5.43 2.27 5.52
N ILE A 144 -5.90 2.82 4.39
CA ILE A 144 -7.21 2.47 3.81
C ILE A 144 -7.16 1.09 3.12
N THR A 145 -6.00 0.74 2.55
CA THR A 145 -5.83 -0.51 1.81
C THR A 145 -5.62 -1.65 2.81
N ALA A 146 -6.54 -2.60 2.86
CA ALA A 146 -6.53 -3.65 3.87
C ALA A 146 -5.28 -4.55 3.77
N ALA A 147 -4.90 -5.12 4.91
CA ALA A 147 -3.69 -5.92 5.13
C ALA A 147 -3.42 -6.97 4.04
N VAL A 148 -2.46 -6.69 3.16
CA VAL A 148 -1.81 -7.66 2.27
C VAL A 148 -0.44 -7.98 2.89
N PRO A 149 -0.32 -9.06 3.70
CA PRO A 149 0.89 -9.31 4.49
C PRO A 149 2.16 -9.42 3.66
N ALA A 150 2.04 -9.96 2.43
CA ALA A 150 3.15 -10.09 1.50
C ALA A 150 3.78 -8.75 1.09
N LEU A 151 3.02 -7.65 1.15
CA LEU A 151 3.48 -6.32 0.75
C LEU A 151 3.79 -5.40 1.94
N ALA A 152 3.53 -5.84 3.17
CA ALA A 152 3.73 -5.03 4.38
C ALA A 152 5.20 -4.69 4.61
N GLU A 153 6.09 -5.68 4.55
CA GLU A 153 7.53 -5.49 4.71
C GLU A 153 8.15 -4.62 3.60
N PRO A 154 7.88 -4.88 2.29
CA PRO A 154 8.34 -4.00 1.22
C PRO A 154 7.89 -2.55 1.39
N TYR A 155 6.63 -2.34 1.79
CA TYR A 155 6.10 -1.00 2.02
C TYR A 155 6.78 -0.32 3.21
N ALA A 156 6.94 -1.03 4.33
CA ALA A 156 7.62 -0.50 5.52
C ALA A 156 9.07 -0.08 5.22
N ALA A 157 9.80 -0.88 4.44
CA ALA A 157 11.14 -0.54 3.98
C ALA A 157 11.16 0.72 3.10
N ALA A 158 10.25 0.81 2.12
CA ALA A 158 10.13 2.00 1.28
C ALA A 158 9.77 3.25 2.11
N ARG A 159 8.88 3.10 3.08
CA ARG A 159 8.45 4.18 3.98
C ARG A 159 9.56 4.68 4.90
N ALA A 160 10.40 3.76 5.40
CA ALA A 160 11.58 4.11 6.19
C ALA A 160 12.61 4.86 5.35
N ALA A 161 12.84 4.44 4.10
CA ALA A 161 13.73 5.15 3.18
C ALA A 161 13.22 6.57 2.85
N LEU A 162 11.91 6.74 2.64
CA LEU A 162 11.30 8.07 2.44
C LEU A 162 11.46 8.96 3.69
N ALA A 163 11.32 8.40 4.89
CA ALA A 163 11.55 9.12 6.14
C ALA A 163 13.00 9.62 6.24
N ALA A 164 13.96 8.74 5.96
CA ALA A 164 15.39 9.05 6.00
C ALA A 164 15.76 10.16 5.01
N ARG A 165 15.16 10.17 3.81
CA ARG A 165 15.35 11.25 2.83
C ARG A 165 14.82 12.59 3.34
N LEU A 166 13.60 12.63 3.88
CA LEU A 166 13.04 13.85 4.46
C LEU A 166 13.87 14.37 5.64
N GLU A 167 14.37 13.47 6.48
CA GLU A 167 15.28 13.84 7.58
C GLU A 167 16.60 14.41 7.05
N ALA A 168 17.19 13.79 6.02
CA ALA A 168 18.40 14.28 5.36
C ALA A 168 18.20 15.69 4.76
N GLN A 169 17.03 15.97 4.16
CA GLN A 169 16.67 17.30 3.66
C GLN A 169 16.67 18.35 4.77
N VAL A 170 15.98 18.06 5.89
CA VAL A 170 15.90 18.98 7.03
C VAL A 170 17.27 19.21 7.64
N ASN A 171 18.06 18.14 7.81
CA ASN A 171 19.41 18.22 8.36
C ASN A 171 20.33 19.04 7.45
N LEU A 172 20.26 18.86 6.13
CA LEU A 172 21.03 19.66 5.18
C LEU A 172 20.64 21.14 5.25
N GLN A 173 19.33 21.44 5.23
CA GLN A 173 18.84 22.81 5.33
C GLN A 173 19.32 23.48 6.64
N ARG A 174 19.19 22.79 7.78
CA ARG A 174 19.63 23.31 9.08
C ARG A 174 21.13 23.53 9.11
N THR A 175 21.91 22.59 8.59
CA THR A 175 23.37 22.70 8.52
C THR A 175 23.80 23.95 7.74
N ILE A 176 23.16 24.22 6.60
CA ILE A 176 23.46 25.42 5.79
C ILE A 176 23.08 26.70 6.54
N ILE A 177 21.92 26.72 7.22
CA ILE A 177 21.47 27.89 8.00
C ILE A 177 22.45 28.18 9.15
N ASP A 178 22.83 27.15 9.92
CA ASP A 178 23.75 27.28 11.04
C ASP A 178 25.15 27.70 10.55
N ALA A 179 25.62 27.13 9.44
CA ALA A 179 26.88 27.52 8.80
C ALA A 179 26.85 28.97 8.29
N MET A 180 25.73 29.41 7.72
CA MET A 180 25.55 30.81 7.28
C MET A 180 25.56 31.77 8.47
N ALA A 181 24.94 31.40 9.59
CA ALA A 181 24.96 32.19 10.81
C ALA A 181 26.39 32.33 11.37
N ALA A 182 27.14 31.22 11.42
CA ALA A 182 28.55 31.22 11.84
C ALA A 182 29.41 32.10 10.92
N LEU A 183 29.21 31.98 9.60
CA LEU A 183 29.93 32.74 8.59
C LEU A 183 29.71 34.25 8.73
N ARG A 184 28.47 34.68 9.04
CA ARG A 184 28.13 36.09 9.27
C ARG A 184 28.74 36.66 10.56
N GLN A 185 28.97 35.83 11.57
CA GLN A 185 29.58 36.25 12.85
C GLN A 185 31.11 36.31 12.80
N LEU A 186 31.71 35.63 11.82
CA LEU A 186 33.16 35.46 11.68
C LEU A 186 33.96 36.78 11.70
N PRO A 187 33.55 37.86 11.02
CA PRO A 187 34.27 39.14 11.08
C PRO A 187 34.25 39.83 12.45
N SER A 188 33.24 39.53 13.27
CA SER A 188 33.06 40.10 14.62
C SER A 188 33.55 39.18 15.74
N ALA A 189 34.01 37.97 15.43
CA ALA A 189 34.37 36.96 16.42
C ALA A 189 35.68 37.25 17.18
N GLY A 190 36.44 38.28 16.77
CA GLY A 190 37.72 38.63 17.40
C GLY A 190 38.81 37.57 17.23
N LEU A 191 38.67 36.68 16.24
CA LEU A 191 39.64 35.63 15.95
C LEU A 191 40.95 36.22 15.39
N PRO A 192 42.09 35.56 15.63
CA PRO A 192 43.32 35.85 14.91
C PRO A 192 43.11 35.78 13.39
N PRO A 193 43.79 36.60 12.58
CA PRO A 193 43.55 36.69 11.15
C PRO A 193 43.78 35.36 10.41
N GLU A 194 44.78 34.59 10.81
CA GLU A 194 45.05 33.27 10.25
C GLU A 194 43.92 32.26 10.54
N GLU A 195 43.41 32.25 11.79
CA GLU A 195 42.30 31.38 12.19
C GLU A 195 40.99 31.76 11.48
N ALA A 196 40.72 33.07 11.35
CA ALA A 196 39.57 33.58 10.63
C ALA A 196 39.62 33.18 9.14
N GLN A 197 40.81 33.23 8.54
CA GLN A 197 40.99 32.84 7.14
C GLN A 197 40.83 31.33 6.94
N GLN A 198 41.41 30.50 7.83
CA GLN A 198 41.19 29.05 7.82
C GLN A 198 39.71 28.68 8.04
N ALA A 199 38.99 29.42 8.89
CA ALA A 199 37.55 29.22 9.07
C ALA A 199 36.77 29.54 7.79
N LEU A 200 37.14 30.61 7.08
CA LEU A 200 36.52 30.97 5.80
C LEU A 200 36.80 29.93 4.70
N GLU A 201 38.00 29.37 4.64
CA GLU A 201 38.35 28.28 3.72
C GLU A 201 37.53 27.01 3.98
N ARG A 202 37.32 26.65 5.26
CA ARG A 202 36.43 25.53 5.64
C ARG A 202 35.00 25.75 5.17
N HIS A 203 34.46 26.97 5.32
CA HIS A 203 33.14 27.30 4.79
C HIS A 203 33.08 27.25 3.26
N ALA A 204 34.14 27.65 2.56
CA ALA A 204 34.21 27.55 1.11
C ALA A 204 34.24 26.09 0.63
N ALA A 205 34.96 25.20 1.33
CA ALA A 205 34.94 23.78 1.04
C ALA A 205 33.54 23.16 1.28
N ALA A 206 32.89 23.52 2.39
CA ALA A 206 31.55 23.04 2.73
C ALA A 206 30.49 23.43 1.69
N GLN A 207 30.63 24.57 1.01
CA GLN A 207 29.71 24.96 -0.07
C GLN A 207 29.65 23.91 -1.19
N ALA A 208 30.80 23.40 -1.63
CA ALA A 208 30.85 22.38 -2.67
C ALA A 208 30.21 21.06 -2.21
N GLU A 209 30.33 20.71 -0.92
CA GLU A 209 29.66 19.55 -0.34
C GLU A 209 28.12 19.72 -0.37
N TYR A 210 27.60 20.92 -0.08
CA TYR A 210 26.16 21.20 -0.13
C TYR A 210 25.60 21.11 -1.55
N GLU A 211 26.35 21.57 -2.55
CA GLU A 211 25.97 21.50 -3.97
C GLU A 211 25.95 20.06 -4.51
N GLN A 212 26.76 19.17 -3.94
CA GLN A 212 26.84 17.76 -4.32
C GLN A 212 25.96 16.86 -3.45
N ALA A 213 25.33 17.39 -2.40
CA ALA A 213 24.50 16.61 -1.50
C ALA A 213 23.32 16.00 -2.28
N PRO A 214 22.95 14.72 -2.03
CA PRO A 214 21.85 14.05 -2.75
C PRO A 214 20.51 14.80 -2.66
N GLU A 215 20.29 15.50 -1.56
CA GLU A 215 19.05 16.25 -1.29
C GLU A 215 19.14 17.75 -1.67
N HIS A 216 20.18 18.15 -2.42
CA HIS A 216 20.39 19.52 -2.88
C HIS A 216 19.16 20.10 -3.59
N ASN A 217 18.54 19.34 -4.49
CA ASN A 217 17.42 19.80 -5.32
C ASN A 217 16.13 20.04 -4.51
N ALA A 218 16.06 19.54 -3.28
CA ALA A 218 14.94 19.76 -2.35
C ALA A 218 15.11 21.04 -1.51
N LEU A 219 16.27 21.70 -1.57
CA LEU A 219 16.53 22.91 -0.79
C LEU A 219 15.69 24.11 -1.28
N PRO A 220 15.40 25.08 -0.38
CA PRO A 220 14.81 26.35 -0.78
C PRO A 220 15.67 27.05 -1.84
N LYS A 221 15.02 27.58 -2.89
CA LYS A 221 15.68 28.13 -4.09
C LYS A 221 16.81 29.13 -3.82
N HIS A 222 16.69 29.93 -2.77
CA HIS A 222 17.63 31.00 -2.46
C HIS A 222 18.69 30.61 -1.44
N LEU A 223 18.56 29.45 -0.79
CA LEU A 223 19.40 29.14 0.38
C LEU A 223 20.89 29.09 0.04
N LEU A 224 21.25 28.47 -1.08
CA LEU A 224 22.65 28.37 -1.51
C LEU A 224 23.18 29.67 -2.11
N SER A 225 22.33 30.44 -2.81
CA SER A 225 22.74 31.77 -3.27
C SER A 225 22.99 32.72 -2.11
N ASP A 226 22.16 32.67 -1.07
CA ASP A 226 22.30 33.49 0.13
C ASP A 226 23.55 33.07 0.93
N TYR A 227 23.86 31.77 0.97
CA TYR A 227 25.11 31.26 1.55
C TYR A 227 26.34 31.78 0.81
N ALA A 228 26.36 31.68 -0.52
CA ALA A 228 27.47 32.17 -1.35
C ALA A 228 27.69 33.67 -1.17
N GLN A 229 26.60 34.46 -1.14
CA GLN A 229 26.68 35.90 -0.85
C GLN A 229 27.23 36.19 0.55
N ALA A 230 26.80 35.44 1.57
CA ALA A 230 27.33 35.60 2.92
C ALA A 230 28.85 35.29 2.98
N LEU A 231 29.32 34.33 2.19
CA LEU A 231 30.74 33.99 2.09
C LEU A 231 31.56 35.12 1.48
N GLU A 232 31.09 35.70 0.38
CA GLU A 232 31.74 36.85 -0.25
C GLU A 232 31.76 38.08 0.68
N GLN A 233 30.65 38.35 1.37
CA GLN A 233 30.55 39.45 2.34
C GLN A 233 31.52 39.28 3.51
N SER A 234 31.59 38.10 4.11
CA SER A 234 32.53 37.82 5.20
C SER A 234 33.99 37.89 4.75
N ARG A 235 34.28 37.43 3.53
CA ARG A 235 35.63 37.57 2.93
C ARG A 235 36.03 39.04 2.78
N ALA A 236 35.14 39.87 2.23
CA ALA A 236 35.37 41.29 2.08
C ALA A 236 35.58 41.98 3.44
N ALA A 237 34.72 41.68 4.43
CA ALA A 237 34.81 42.28 5.77
C ALA A 237 36.14 41.96 6.49
N LEU A 238 36.62 40.71 6.40
CA LEU A 238 37.91 40.32 6.99
C LEU A 238 39.09 41.00 6.30
N SER A 239 39.07 41.10 4.96
CA SER A 239 40.11 41.82 4.22
C SER A 239 40.16 43.31 4.57
N ALA A 240 39.00 43.95 4.77
CA ALA A 240 38.93 45.35 5.20
C ALA A 240 39.37 45.53 6.66
N ALA A 241 39.14 44.54 7.54
CA ALA A 241 39.63 44.56 8.92
C ALA A 241 41.16 44.42 8.98
N SER A 242 41.75 43.51 8.19
CA SER A 242 43.20 43.33 8.15
C SER A 242 43.92 44.55 7.56
N GLN A 243 43.39 45.17 6.51
CA GLN A 243 43.93 46.42 5.95
C GLN A 243 43.89 47.58 6.96
N ARG A 244 42.79 47.72 7.72
CA ARG A 244 42.69 48.73 8.79
C ARG A 244 43.69 48.48 9.92
N ALA A 245 43.90 47.22 10.30
CA ALA A 245 44.90 46.87 11.30
C ALA A 245 46.33 47.20 10.83
N ALA A 246 46.67 46.90 9.57
CA ALA A 246 47.97 47.24 9.00
C ALA A 246 48.21 48.76 8.94
N ALA A 247 47.22 49.55 8.50
CA ALA A 247 47.31 51.01 8.42
C ALA A 247 47.42 51.70 9.80
N ALA A 248 46.95 51.05 10.88
CA ALA A 248 47.06 51.58 12.24
C ALA A 248 48.45 51.39 12.87
N VAL A 249 49.26 50.47 12.35
CA VAL A 249 50.63 50.19 12.85
C VAL A 249 51.68 51.10 12.17
N GLU A 250 51.45 51.54 10.93
CA GLU A 250 52.35 52.44 10.20
C GLU A 250 52.60 53.83 10.84
N PRO A 251 51.62 54.53 11.47
CA PRO A 251 51.88 55.84 12.06
C PRO A 251 52.69 55.79 13.37
N GLU A 252 52.75 54.65 14.07
CA GLU A 252 53.49 54.52 15.34
C GLU A 252 54.98 54.24 15.11
N ALA A 253 55.34 53.54 14.03
CA ALA A 253 56.73 53.33 13.62
C ALA A 253 57.40 54.60 13.06
N ALA A 254 56.62 55.49 12.43
CA ALA A 254 57.14 56.77 11.91
C ALA A 254 57.37 57.83 13.00
N ALA A 255 56.74 57.70 14.17
CA ALA A 255 56.92 58.61 15.31
C ALA A 255 58.03 58.15 16.29
N ALA A 256 58.56 56.93 16.13
CA ALA A 256 59.57 56.34 17.02
C ALA A 256 60.99 56.26 16.42
N ALA A 257 61.21 56.83 15.23
CA ALA A 257 62.55 56.96 14.64
C ALA A 257 63.21 58.28 15.07
N PRO A 258 64.29 58.27 15.89
CA PRO A 258 65.07 59.47 16.22
C PRO A 258 65.97 59.94 15.07
#